data_AF-A0A1X2GJ62-F1
#
_entry.id   AF-A0A1X2GJ62-F1
#
_cell.length_a   1.000
_cell.length_b   1.000
_cell.length_c   1.000
_cell.angle_alpha   90.00
_cell.angle_beta   90.00
_cell.angle_gamma   90.00
#
_symmetry.space_group_name_H-M   'P 1'
#
loop_
_entity.id
_entity.type
_entity.pdbx_description
1 polymer ?
#
loop_
_entity_poly.entity_id
_entity_poly.type
_entity_poly.pdbx_seq_one_letter_code
_entity_poly.pdbx_strand_id
1 'polypeptide(L)'
;MTPRMVYKWYTVLYNVSFLVGLIGYIIMIFVFFGFAAIFGGGPGLMQAGLLFLSYGLYFGVLGRDFVEICSDRMASTIGYYSKDGLPQKHLNGEICAVCGQATSASSVPLGQEQMFADDAVHQLACKHVFHEKCIRGWCLVGKKDICPYCKEKVDLKQFKKNPWDTQQQLYLNLLDGVRYLVVWQPIIFGLVQLAYYIFGLD
;
A
#
# COMPACT_ATOMS: atom_id res chain seq x y z
N MET A 1 -3.34 -12.87 14.27
CA MET A 1 -2.67 -11.57 14.04
C MET A 1 -3.73 -10.50 13.94
N THR A 2 -3.65 -9.44 14.74
CA THR A 2 -4.63 -8.35 14.65
C THR A 2 -4.33 -7.49 13.41
N PRO A 3 -5.33 -7.14 12.59
CA PRO A 3 -5.15 -6.34 11.37
C PRO A 3 -4.39 -5.03 11.61
N ARG A 4 -4.57 -4.43 12.78
CA ARG A 4 -3.87 -3.20 13.19
C ARG A 4 -2.35 -3.33 13.22
N MET A 5 -1.80 -4.47 13.65
CA MET A 5 -0.35 -4.64 13.68
C MET A 5 0.25 -4.69 12.27
N VAL A 6 -0.44 -5.36 11.34
CA VAL A 6 -0.01 -5.44 9.93
C VAL A 6 -0.01 -4.06 9.30
N TYR A 7 -1.10 -3.29 9.49
CA TYR A 7 -1.17 -1.93 8.96
C TYR A 7 -0.15 -0.99 9.61
N LYS A 8 0.10 -1.10 10.92
CA LYS A 8 1.12 -0.29 11.61
C LYS A 8 2.53 -0.61 11.10
N TRP A 9 2.84 -1.89 10.92
CA TRP A 9 4.13 -2.34 10.38
C TRP A 9 4.33 -1.85 8.94
N TYR A 10 3.28 -1.91 8.12
CA TYR A 10 3.30 -1.36 6.77
C TYR A 10 3.61 0.14 6.76
N THR A 11 2.96 0.93 7.62
CA THR A 11 3.23 2.38 7.71
C THR A 11 4.69 2.64 8.06
N VAL A 12 5.31 1.83 8.93
CA VAL A 12 6.73 1.93 9.25
C VAL A 12 7.59 1.62 8.03
N LEU A 13 7.34 0.49 7.35
CA LEU A 13 8.08 0.11 6.15
C LEU A 13 7.99 1.19 5.06
N TYR A 14 6.78 1.69 4.82
CA TYR A 14 6.49 2.80 3.91
C TYR A 14 7.30 4.05 4.25
N ASN A 15 7.29 4.49 5.51
CA ASN A 15 8.00 5.69 5.95
C ASN A 15 9.51 5.54 5.80
N VAL A 16 10.05 4.35 6.10
CA VAL A 16 11.47 4.05 5.93
C VAL A 16 11.87 4.08 4.45
N SER A 17 11.13 3.38 3.58
CA SER A 17 11.39 3.39 2.14
C SER A 17 11.28 4.78 1.54
N PHE A 18 10.28 5.56 1.96
CA PHE A 18 10.11 6.95 1.54
C PHE A 18 11.28 7.83 2.00
N LEU A 19 11.71 7.71 3.25
CA LEU A 19 12.84 8.48 3.79
C LEU A 19 14.15 8.14 3.05
N VAL A 20 14.41 6.85 2.81
CA VAL A 20 15.59 6.39 2.07
C VAL A 20 15.57 6.94 0.64
N GLY A 21 14.43 6.86 -0.05
CA GLY A 21 14.27 7.43 -1.39
C GLY A 21 14.44 8.95 -1.42
N LEU A 22 13.90 9.65 -0.42
CA LEU A 22 14.05 11.10 -0.28
C LEU A 22 15.51 11.51 -0.05
N ILE A 23 16.24 10.79 0.80
CA ILE A 23 17.68 11.02 1.02
C ILE A 23 18.45 10.83 -0.29
N GLY A 24 18.18 9.75 -1.03
CA GLY A 24 18.79 9.53 -2.35
C GLY A 24 18.49 10.67 -3.34
N TYR A 25 17.24 11.15 -3.38
CA TYR A 25 16.83 12.27 -4.23
C TYR A 25 17.52 13.58 -3.85
N ILE A 26 17.66 13.88 -2.56
CA ILE A 26 18.37 15.07 -2.08
C ILE A 26 19.85 15.02 -2.46
N ILE A 27 20.50 13.85 -2.32
CA ILE A 27 21.89 13.66 -2.75
C ILE A 27 22.04 13.90 -4.26
N MET A 28 21.12 13.38 -5.07
CA MET A 28 21.13 13.58 -6.53
C MET A 28 20.98 15.06 -6.90
N ILE A 29 20.03 15.77 -6.28
CA ILE A 29 19.85 17.22 -6.48
C ILE A 29 21.12 17.98 -6.09
N PHE A 30 21.70 17.64 -4.94
CA PHE A 30 22.90 18.29 -4.42
C PHE A 30 24.10 18.14 -5.37
N VAL A 31 24.23 16.97 -6.02
CA VAL A 31 25.24 16.75 -7.08
C VAL A 31 24.93 17.57 -8.33
N PHE A 32 23.66 17.62 -8.76
CA PHE A 32 23.25 18.33 -9.98
C PHE A 32 23.48 19.85 -9.92
N PHE A 33 23.30 20.47 -8.74
CA PHE A 33 23.59 21.89 -8.53
C PHE A 33 25.10 22.22 -8.44
N GLY A 34 26.00 21.24 -8.62
CA GLY A 34 27.44 21.46 -8.65
C GLY A 34 28.10 21.60 -7.28
N PHE A 35 27.33 21.57 -6.18
CA PHE A 35 27.91 21.59 -4.83
C PHE A 35 28.78 20.37 -4.54
N ALA A 36 28.51 19.22 -5.16
CA ALA A 36 29.35 18.03 -5.04
C ALA A 36 30.73 18.17 -5.70
N ALA A 37 30.89 19.09 -6.67
CA ALA A 37 32.19 19.39 -7.27
C ALA A 37 33.11 20.15 -6.29
N ILE A 38 32.55 20.87 -5.32
CA ILE A 38 33.29 21.60 -4.28
C ILE A 38 33.98 20.63 -3.30
N PHE A 39 33.38 19.46 -3.05
CA PHE A 39 33.90 18.45 -2.11
C PHE A 39 34.79 17.38 -2.77
N GLY A 40 35.09 17.47 -4.08
CA GLY A 40 36.00 16.56 -4.78
C GLY A 40 35.53 15.10 -4.93
N GLY A 41 34.30 14.79 -4.53
CA GLY A 41 33.73 13.43 -4.49
C GLY A 41 32.60 13.14 -5.49
N GLY A 42 32.54 13.88 -6.60
CA GLY A 42 31.43 13.90 -7.55
C GLY A 42 30.87 12.52 -7.98
N PRO A 43 31.66 11.63 -8.59
CA PRO A 43 31.13 10.38 -9.14
C PRO A 43 30.67 9.38 -8.07
N GLY A 44 31.36 9.32 -6.93
CA GLY A 44 30.99 8.43 -5.82
C GLY A 44 29.67 8.85 -5.14
N LEU A 45 29.48 10.16 -4.93
CA LEU A 45 28.24 10.71 -4.37
C LEU A 45 27.04 10.50 -5.31
N MET A 46 27.23 10.64 -6.62
CA MET A 46 26.19 10.36 -7.61
C MET A 46 25.77 8.89 -7.58
N GLN A 47 26.72 7.96 -7.56
CA GLN A 47 26.43 6.53 -7.49
C GLN A 47 25.73 6.17 -6.17
N ALA A 48 26.16 6.73 -5.05
CA ALA A 48 25.50 6.54 -3.76
C ALA A 48 24.06 7.07 -3.79
N GLY A 49 23.84 8.28 -4.33
CA GLY A 49 22.50 8.87 -4.49
C GLY A 49 21.57 8.02 -5.34
N LEU A 50 22.07 7.51 -6.48
CA LEU A 50 21.32 6.60 -7.35
C LEU A 50 20.99 5.28 -6.65
N LEU A 51 21.93 4.70 -5.88
CA LEU A 51 21.70 3.47 -5.12
C LEU A 51 20.64 3.67 -4.04
N PHE A 52 20.73 4.74 -3.23
CA PHE A 52 19.72 5.01 -2.21
C PHE A 52 18.33 5.23 -2.84
N LEU A 53 18.27 5.96 -3.96
CA LEU A 53 17.02 6.17 -4.68
C LEU A 53 16.46 4.86 -5.24
N SER A 54 17.29 4.02 -5.86
CA SER A 54 16.86 2.75 -6.44
C SER A 54 16.40 1.75 -5.38
N TYR A 55 17.12 1.63 -4.27
CA TYR A 55 16.72 0.79 -3.14
C TYR A 55 15.45 1.30 -2.45
N GLY A 56 15.33 2.62 -2.25
CA GLY A 56 14.13 3.23 -1.66
C GLY A 56 12.88 2.95 -2.49
N LEU A 57 12.97 3.12 -3.81
CA LEU A 57 11.89 2.80 -4.75
C LEU A 57 11.61 1.29 -4.80
N TYR A 58 12.63 0.45 -4.88
CA TYR A 58 12.49 -1.00 -4.94
C TYR A 58 11.75 -1.58 -3.73
N PHE A 59 12.21 -1.24 -2.51
CA PHE A 59 11.54 -1.68 -1.28
C PHE A 59 10.17 -1.03 -1.11
N GLY A 60 9.97 0.19 -1.63
CA GLY A 60 8.65 0.82 -1.68
C GLY A 60 7.64 0.05 -2.53
N VAL A 61 8.03 -0.34 -3.76
CA VAL A 61 7.19 -1.16 -4.66
C VAL A 61 6.93 -2.54 -4.05
N LEU A 62 7.97 -3.22 -3.57
CA LEU A 62 7.80 -4.53 -2.92
C LEU A 62 6.89 -4.48 -1.70
N GLY A 63 7.08 -3.47 -0.83
CA GLY A 63 6.25 -3.27 0.34
C GLY A 63 4.78 -3.06 -0.04
N ARG A 64 4.52 -2.41 -1.17
CA ARG A 64 3.16 -2.22 -1.70
C ARG A 64 2.53 -3.54 -2.13
N ASP A 65 3.21 -4.33 -2.96
CA ASP A 65 2.70 -5.62 -3.44
C ASP A 65 2.48 -6.63 -2.29
N PHE A 66 3.41 -6.66 -1.33
CA PHE A 66 3.30 -7.54 -0.16
C PHE A 66 2.04 -7.24 0.66
N VAL A 67 1.72 -5.97 0.87
CA VAL A 67 0.58 -5.59 1.70
C VAL A 67 -0.77 -5.80 1.04
N GLU A 68 -0.85 -5.69 -0.28
CA GLU A 68 -2.04 -6.14 -1.00
C GLU A 68 -2.29 -7.63 -0.77
N ILE A 69 -1.24 -8.46 -0.92
CA ILE A 69 -1.34 -9.91 -0.70
C ILE A 69 -1.66 -10.24 0.75
N CYS A 70 -1.01 -9.58 1.72
CA CYS A 70 -1.28 -9.78 3.14
C CYS A 70 -2.71 -9.38 3.52
N SER A 71 -3.22 -8.27 3.00
CA SER A 71 -4.60 -7.83 3.26
C SER A 71 -5.60 -8.87 2.78
N ASP A 72 -5.38 -9.41 1.58
CA ASP A 72 -6.20 -10.49 1.01
C ASP A 72 -6.14 -11.78 1.85
N ARG A 73 -4.93 -12.23 2.24
CA ARG A 73 -4.74 -13.43 3.06
C ARG A 73 -5.33 -13.28 4.46
N MET A 74 -5.22 -12.10 5.05
CA MET A 74 -5.79 -11.80 6.36
C MET A 74 -7.31 -11.88 6.31
N ALA A 75 -7.94 -11.22 5.33
CA ALA A 75 -9.39 -11.27 5.16
C ALA A 75 -9.89 -12.68 4.85
N SER A 76 -9.18 -13.45 4.03
CA SER A 76 -9.55 -14.85 3.73
C SER A 76 -9.41 -15.79 4.93
N THR A 77 -8.41 -15.56 5.80
CA THR A 77 -8.16 -16.41 6.97
C THR A 77 -9.28 -16.32 8.01
N ILE A 78 -9.98 -15.18 8.08
CA ILE A 78 -11.13 -15.00 8.99
C ILE A 78 -12.35 -15.82 8.49
N GLY A 79 -12.47 -15.99 7.17
CA GLY A 79 -13.47 -16.84 6.52
C GLY A 79 -14.72 -16.10 6.01
N TYR A 80 -14.84 -14.79 6.25
CA TYR A 80 -15.94 -13.97 5.73
C TYR A 80 -15.69 -13.38 4.34
N TYR A 81 -14.43 -13.37 3.87
CA TYR A 81 -14.05 -12.92 2.52
C TYR A 81 -13.47 -14.09 1.72
N SER A 82 -13.84 -14.18 0.44
CA SER A 82 -13.26 -15.11 -0.53
C SER A 82 -13.07 -14.41 -1.88
N LYS A 83 -11.89 -14.58 -2.49
CA LYS A 83 -11.58 -14.01 -3.80
C LYS A 83 -12.47 -14.61 -4.89
N ASP A 84 -12.54 -15.93 -4.96
CA ASP A 84 -13.09 -16.67 -6.11
C ASP A 84 -14.27 -17.60 -5.77
N GLY A 85 -14.96 -17.35 -4.66
CA GLY A 85 -16.11 -18.18 -4.28
C GLY A 85 -17.07 -17.53 -3.27
N LEU A 86 -18.01 -18.34 -2.81
CA LEU A 86 -18.90 -18.01 -1.69
C LEU A 86 -18.08 -17.94 -0.38
N PRO A 87 -18.39 -17.01 0.54
CA PRO A 87 -17.72 -16.93 1.83
C PRO A 87 -17.96 -18.21 2.63
N GLN A 88 -16.94 -18.70 3.34
CA GLN A 88 -17.05 -19.93 4.13
C GLN A 88 -17.91 -19.75 5.38
N LYS A 89 -18.09 -18.50 5.84
CA LYS A 89 -18.91 -18.16 7.00
C LYS A 89 -19.97 -17.12 6.66
N HIS A 90 -21.16 -17.31 7.22
CA HIS A 90 -22.22 -16.30 7.19
C HIS A 90 -21.88 -15.16 8.14
N LEU A 91 -22.05 -13.91 7.68
CA LEU A 91 -21.75 -12.72 8.47
C LEU A 91 -22.97 -12.34 9.32
N ASN A 92 -22.82 -12.29 10.64
CA ASN A 92 -23.83 -11.72 11.54
C ASN A 92 -23.66 -10.19 11.59
N GLY A 93 -24.77 -9.45 11.71
CA GLY A 93 -24.82 -8.00 11.53
C GLY A 93 -23.99 -7.14 12.50
N GLU A 94 -23.39 -7.74 13.52
CA GLU A 94 -22.61 -7.05 14.56
C GLU A 94 -21.13 -7.44 14.57
N ILE A 95 -20.63 -8.10 13.53
CA ILE A 95 -19.22 -8.55 13.44
C ILE A 95 -18.55 -7.89 12.24
N CYS A 96 -17.36 -7.32 12.45
CA CYS A 96 -16.56 -6.76 11.37
C CYS A 96 -15.88 -7.89 10.57
N ALA A 97 -16.17 -8.00 9.27
CA ALA A 97 -15.64 -9.09 8.42
C ALA A 97 -14.10 -9.04 8.22
N VAL A 98 -13.47 -7.90 8.51
CA VAL A 98 -12.03 -7.66 8.31
C VAL A 98 -11.19 -8.02 9.54
N CYS A 99 -11.73 -7.89 10.75
CA CYS A 99 -11.02 -8.23 11.99
C CYS A 99 -11.65 -9.41 12.75
N GLY A 100 -12.89 -9.78 12.42
CA GLY A 100 -13.65 -10.86 13.06
C GLY A 100 -14.17 -10.52 14.46
N GLN A 101 -14.08 -9.26 14.90
CA GLN A 101 -14.54 -8.82 16.22
C GLN A 101 -15.87 -8.07 16.16
N ALA A 102 -16.58 -8.02 17.28
CA ALA A 102 -17.85 -7.31 17.40
C ALA A 102 -17.68 -5.80 17.14
N THR A 103 -18.64 -5.20 16.43
CA THR A 103 -18.69 -3.77 16.13
C THR A 103 -19.36 -2.96 17.24
N SER A 104 -20.20 -3.58 18.08
CA SER A 104 -20.83 -2.93 19.23
C SER A 104 -20.02 -3.18 20.50
N ALA A 105 -19.81 -2.14 21.30
CA ALA A 105 -19.14 -2.22 22.61
C ALA A 105 -19.91 -3.08 23.64
N SER A 106 -21.14 -3.49 23.31
CA SER A 106 -22.14 -4.02 24.25
C SER A 106 -22.16 -5.56 24.38
N SER A 107 -21.38 -6.32 23.60
CA SER A 107 -21.49 -7.78 23.53
C SER A 107 -20.17 -8.53 23.81
N VAL A 108 -19.35 -8.05 24.77
CA VAL A 108 -18.12 -8.75 25.17
C VAL A 108 -18.17 -9.11 26.67
N PRO A 109 -17.83 -10.35 27.06
CA PRO A 109 -17.76 -10.76 28.46
C PRO A 109 -16.73 -9.93 29.22
N LEU A 110 -17.02 -9.57 30.48
CA LEU A 110 -16.09 -8.90 31.38
C LEU A 110 -14.77 -9.70 31.47
N GLY A 111 -13.66 -9.11 31.03
CA GLY A 111 -12.32 -9.68 31.23
C GLY A 111 -11.35 -9.61 30.05
N GLN A 112 -11.81 -9.24 28.85
CA GLN A 112 -10.92 -9.03 27.71
C GLN A 112 -10.75 -7.53 27.44
N GLU A 113 -9.55 -6.99 27.68
CA GLU A 113 -9.19 -5.63 27.28
C GLU A 113 -9.43 -5.49 25.77
N GLN A 114 -10.47 -4.75 25.41
CA GLN A 114 -10.85 -4.53 24.02
C GLN A 114 -9.80 -3.63 23.36
N MET A 115 -8.91 -4.23 22.56
CA MET A 115 -7.97 -3.49 21.70
C MET A 115 -8.66 -2.55 20.69
N PHE A 116 -9.99 -2.57 20.56
CA PHE A 116 -10.79 -1.83 19.58
C PHE A 116 -11.97 -1.04 20.18
N ALA A 117 -12.05 -0.89 21.51
CA ALA A 117 -13.18 -0.23 22.21
C ALA A 117 -13.49 1.21 21.74
N ASP A 118 -12.52 1.89 21.12
CA ASP A 118 -12.57 3.31 20.78
C ASP A 118 -12.61 3.57 19.26
N ASP A 119 -12.85 2.53 18.44
CA ASP A 119 -12.98 2.71 16.99
C ASP A 119 -14.42 3.03 16.60
N ALA A 120 -14.60 4.20 16.01
CA ALA A 120 -15.85 4.58 15.36
C ALA A 120 -16.27 3.52 14.35
N VAL A 121 -17.56 3.20 14.38
CA VAL A 121 -18.18 2.23 13.49
C VAL A 121 -18.68 2.96 12.26
N HIS A 122 -18.40 2.42 11.07
CA HIS A 122 -18.84 2.98 9.79
C HIS A 122 -19.72 1.98 9.06
N GLN A 123 -20.90 2.43 8.62
CA GLN A 123 -21.81 1.62 7.80
C GLN A 123 -21.64 1.99 6.32
N LEU A 124 -21.43 0.98 5.48
CA LEU A 124 -21.36 1.15 4.03
C LEU A 124 -22.76 1.24 3.40
N ALA A 125 -22.84 1.70 2.14
CA ALA A 125 -24.09 1.72 1.36
C ALA A 125 -24.76 0.34 1.25
N CYS A 126 -23.95 -0.73 1.21
CA CYS A 126 -24.39 -2.12 1.22
C CYS A 126 -24.93 -2.61 2.59
N LYS A 127 -25.13 -1.70 3.54
CA LYS A 127 -25.60 -1.92 4.93
C LYS A 127 -24.66 -2.71 5.84
N HIS A 128 -23.53 -3.22 5.35
CA HIS A 128 -22.53 -3.87 6.18
C HIS A 128 -21.76 -2.87 7.06
N VAL A 129 -21.52 -3.28 8.30
CA VAL A 129 -20.97 -2.44 9.37
C VAL A 129 -19.53 -2.89 9.68
N PHE A 130 -18.60 -1.94 9.73
CA PHE A 130 -17.18 -2.21 9.98
C PHE A 130 -16.58 -1.18 10.93
N HIS A 131 -15.45 -1.49 11.56
CA HIS A 131 -14.63 -0.48 12.23
C HIS A 131 -14.02 0.46 11.17
N GLU A 132 -14.07 1.78 11.39
CA GLU A 132 -13.58 2.79 10.45
C GLU A 132 -12.12 2.53 10.05
N LYS A 133 -11.26 2.14 11.00
CA LYS A 133 -9.85 1.83 10.73
C LYS A 133 -9.66 0.55 9.91
N CYS A 134 -10.50 -0.46 10.11
CA CYS A 134 -10.42 -1.72 9.35
C CYS A 134 -10.84 -1.51 7.90
N ILE A 135 -11.98 -0.84 7.67
CA ILE A 135 -12.44 -0.57 6.30
C ILE A 135 -11.53 0.44 5.59
N ARG A 136 -10.99 1.43 6.30
CA ARG A 136 -9.99 2.36 5.76
C ARG A 136 -8.70 1.65 5.36
N GLY A 137 -8.21 0.73 6.20
CA GLY A 137 -7.06 -0.11 5.88
C GLY A 137 -7.32 -0.99 4.65
N TRP A 138 -8.49 -1.63 4.58
CA TRP A 138 -8.90 -2.41 3.41
C TRP A 138 -8.91 -1.57 2.12
N CYS A 139 -9.51 -0.38 2.15
CA CYS A 139 -9.66 0.45 0.96
C CYS A 139 -8.39 1.17 0.54
N LEU A 140 -7.70 1.84 1.47
CA LEU A 140 -6.50 2.63 1.14
C LEU A 140 -5.27 1.72 1.02
N VAL A 141 -5.04 0.90 2.04
CA VAL A 141 -3.83 0.08 2.15
C VAL A 141 -3.96 -1.21 1.33
N GLY A 142 -5.14 -1.81 1.20
CA GLY A 142 -5.35 -2.99 0.34
C GLY A 142 -5.60 -2.69 -1.14
N LYS A 143 -5.79 -1.41 -1.53
CA LYS A 143 -6.23 -0.98 -2.88
C LYS A 143 -7.54 -1.64 -3.33
N LYS A 144 -8.45 -1.93 -2.39
CA LYS A 144 -9.73 -2.58 -2.68
C LYS A 144 -10.87 -1.57 -2.54
N ASP A 145 -11.56 -1.27 -3.64
CA ASP A 145 -12.73 -0.40 -3.66
C ASP A 145 -14.05 -1.20 -3.50
N ILE A 146 -13.97 -2.38 -2.91
CA ILE A 146 -15.09 -3.32 -2.76
C ILE A 146 -15.34 -3.69 -1.31
N CYS A 147 -16.60 -3.94 -0.97
CA CYS A 147 -17.00 -4.50 0.31
C CYS A 147 -16.40 -5.91 0.48
N PRO A 148 -15.71 -6.23 1.59
CA PRO A 148 -15.14 -7.55 1.85
C PRO A 148 -16.15 -8.71 1.87
N TYR A 149 -17.45 -8.43 2.00
CA TYR A 149 -18.48 -9.48 2.06
C TYR A 149 -19.28 -9.57 0.76
N CYS A 150 -20.05 -8.53 0.43
CA CYS A 150 -20.93 -8.53 -0.74
C CYS A 150 -20.26 -8.12 -2.06
N LYS A 151 -18.98 -7.69 -2.03
CA LYS A 151 -18.23 -7.20 -3.20
C LYS A 151 -18.85 -5.98 -3.91
N GLU A 152 -19.81 -5.32 -3.27
CA GLU A 152 -20.35 -4.05 -3.77
C GLU A 152 -19.30 -2.95 -3.68
N LYS A 153 -19.29 -2.05 -4.66
CA LYS A 153 -18.32 -0.94 -4.71
C LYS A 153 -18.56 0.02 -3.56
N VAL A 154 -17.46 0.50 -2.99
CA VAL A 154 -17.43 1.39 -1.83
C VAL A 154 -16.96 2.77 -2.27
N ASP A 155 -17.68 3.81 -1.84
CA ASP A 155 -17.32 5.20 -2.12
C ASP A 155 -16.07 5.63 -1.33
N LEU A 156 -14.91 5.58 -1.99
CA LEU A 156 -13.61 5.97 -1.43
C LEU A 156 -13.55 7.43 -0.95
N LYS A 157 -14.43 8.30 -1.46
CA LYS A 157 -14.48 9.73 -1.09
C LYS A 157 -14.82 9.93 0.39
N GLN A 158 -15.62 9.03 0.98
CA GLN A 158 -16.04 9.13 2.38
C GLN A 158 -14.87 8.96 3.36
N PHE A 159 -13.79 8.29 2.93
CA PHE A 159 -12.62 8.01 3.75
C PHE A 159 -11.49 9.05 3.59
N LYS A 160 -11.58 9.97 2.62
CA LYS A 160 -10.58 11.03 2.38
C LYS A 160 -10.91 12.31 3.15
N LYS A 161 -11.04 12.22 4.47
CA LYS A 161 -11.33 13.41 5.31
C LYS A 161 -10.11 14.34 5.43
N ASN A 162 -8.89 13.81 5.33
CA ASN A 162 -7.67 14.59 5.51
C ASN A 162 -6.91 14.79 4.18
N PRO A 163 -6.39 16.00 3.92
CA PRO A 163 -5.58 16.27 2.72
C PRO A 163 -4.29 15.44 2.68
N TRP A 164 -3.78 15.01 3.85
CA TRP A 164 -2.60 14.17 3.97
C TRP A 164 -2.80 12.76 3.38
N ASP A 165 -4.03 12.23 3.40
CA ASP A 165 -4.35 10.96 2.73
C ASP A 165 -4.16 11.04 1.21
N THR A 166 -4.36 12.22 0.64
CA THR A 166 -4.18 12.46 -0.80
C THR A 166 -2.69 12.44 -1.17
N GLN A 167 -1.82 12.95 -0.30
CA GLN A 167 -0.37 12.92 -0.52
C GLN A 167 0.18 11.50 -0.47
N GLN A 168 -0.25 10.71 0.51
CA GLN A 168 0.11 9.29 0.57
C GLN A 168 -0.38 8.54 -0.68
N GLN A 169 -1.60 8.82 -1.14
CA GLN A 169 -2.15 8.19 -2.33
C GLN A 169 -1.39 8.56 -3.61
N LEU A 170 -0.93 9.81 -3.75
CA LEU A 170 -0.08 10.24 -4.86
C LEU A 170 1.23 9.46 -4.92
N TYR A 171 1.91 9.30 -3.79
CA TYR A 171 3.14 8.52 -3.73
C TYR A 171 2.90 7.03 -4.00
N LEU A 172 1.81 6.45 -3.48
CA LEU A 172 1.42 5.07 -3.81
C LEU A 172 1.15 4.90 -5.32
N ASN A 173 0.48 5.86 -5.95
CA ASN A 173 0.26 5.87 -7.40
C ASN A 173 1.57 6.02 -8.18
N LEU A 174 2.52 6.83 -7.68
CA LEU A 174 3.86 6.94 -8.25
C LEU A 174 4.59 5.59 -8.21
N LEU A 175 4.55 4.88 -7.09
CA LEU A 175 5.14 3.53 -6.96
C LEU A 175 4.49 2.53 -7.93
N ASP A 176 3.17 2.57 -8.08
CA ASP A 176 2.45 1.77 -9.08
C ASP A 176 2.92 2.09 -10.52
N GLY A 177 3.16 3.37 -10.82
CA GLY A 177 3.72 3.82 -12.09
C GLY A 177 5.14 3.31 -12.31
N VAL A 178 6.00 3.37 -11.29
CA VAL A 178 7.36 2.81 -11.35
C VAL A 178 7.33 1.30 -11.61
N ARG A 179 6.45 0.56 -10.93
CA ARG A 179 6.26 -0.87 -11.18
C ARG A 179 5.89 -1.16 -12.63
N TYR A 180 4.97 -0.38 -13.19
CA TYR A 180 4.60 -0.49 -14.61
C TYR A 180 5.81 -0.23 -15.51
N LEU A 181 6.57 0.84 -15.28
CA LEU A 181 7.78 1.13 -16.05
C LEU A 181 8.80 -0.01 -16.01
N VAL A 182 9.00 -0.65 -14.86
CA VAL A 182 9.91 -1.79 -14.70
C VAL A 182 9.45 -3.00 -15.51
N VAL A 183 8.14 -3.33 -15.46
CA VAL A 183 7.57 -4.45 -16.24
C VAL A 183 7.70 -4.22 -17.75
N TRP A 184 7.68 -2.97 -18.21
CA TRP A 184 7.85 -2.62 -19.62
C TRP A 184 9.30 -2.60 -20.11
N GLN A 185 10.30 -2.61 -19.21
CA GLN A 185 11.73 -2.57 -19.60
C GLN A 185 12.12 -3.66 -20.64
N PRO A 186 11.75 -4.94 -20.49
CA PRO A 186 12.12 -5.98 -21.47
C PRO A 186 11.51 -5.74 -22.86
N ILE A 187 10.29 -5.20 -22.90
CA ILE A 187 9.61 -4.84 -24.16
C ILE A 187 10.34 -3.68 -24.83
N ILE A 188 10.73 -2.67 -24.06
CA ILE A 188 11.49 -1.51 -24.57
C ILE A 188 12.83 -1.96 -25.13
N PHE A 189 13.60 -2.75 -24.39
CA PHE A 189 14.89 -3.28 -24.87
C PHE A 189 14.73 -4.16 -26.11
N GLY A 190 13.71 -5.02 -26.14
CA GLY A 190 13.40 -5.85 -27.31
C GLY A 190 13.04 -5.03 -28.54
N LEU A 191 12.23 -3.98 -28.40
CA LEU A 191 11.89 -3.06 -29.49
C LEU A 191 13.10 -2.27 -29.99
N VAL A 192 13.93 -1.78 -29.06
CA VAL A 192 15.15 -1.03 -29.40
C VAL A 192 16.12 -1.92 -30.17
N GLN A 193 16.34 -3.16 -29.72
CA GLN A 193 17.21 -4.12 -30.40
C GLN A 193 16.66 -4.53 -31.77
N LEU A 194 15.35 -4.74 -31.89
CA LEU A 194 14.70 -4.99 -33.17
C LEU A 194 14.82 -3.79 -34.13
N ALA A 195 14.72 -2.56 -33.62
CA ALA A 195 14.95 -1.36 -34.42
C ALA A 195 16.41 -1.27 -34.91
N TYR A 196 17.39 -1.52 -34.03
CA TYR A 196 18.80 -1.57 -34.42
C TYR A 196 19.07 -2.61 -35.51
N TYR A 197 18.48 -3.80 -35.38
CA TYR A 197 18.54 -4.85 -36.40
C TYR A 197 17.94 -4.41 -37.75
N ILE A 198 16.76 -3.77 -37.76
CA ILE A 198 16.10 -3.29 -38.99
C ILE A 198 16.90 -2.17 -39.68
N PHE A 199 17.48 -1.25 -38.90
CA PHE A 199 18.31 -0.18 -39.44
C PHE A 199 19.71 -0.63 -39.84
N GLY A 200 20.07 -1.91 -39.61
CA GLY A 200 21.38 -2.46 -39.94
C GLY A 200 22.51 -1.83 -39.11
N LEU A 201 22.21 -1.38 -37.89
CA LEU A 201 23.17 -0.86 -36.91
C LEU A 201 23.60 -1.92 -35.88
N ASP A 202 23.42 -3.21 -36.21
CA ASP A 202 24.10 -4.34 -35.57
C ASP A 202 25.37 -4.72 -36.35
#